data_AF-A0A965PY63-F1
#
_entry.id   AF-A0A965PY63-F1
#
_cell.length_a   1.000
_cell.length_b   1.000
_cell.length_c   1.000
_cell.angle_alpha   90.00
_cell.angle_beta   90.00
_cell.angle_gamma   90.00
#
_symmetry.space_group_name_H-M   'P 1'
#
loop_
_entity.id
_entity.type
_entity.pdbx_description
1 polymer ?
#
loop_
_entity_poly.entity_id
_entity_poly.type
_entity_poly.pdbx_seq_one_letter_code
_entity_poly.pdbx_strand_id
1 'polypeptide(L)' 'CGMTYSQFANGLKKSKIEIDRKVLSDIAVHDMAAFAGIVNQVKAALAA' A
#
# COMPACT_ATOMS: atom_id res chain seq x y z
N CYS A 1 4.38 -13.22 8.81
CA CYS A 1 4.15 -11.89 9.42
C CYS A 1 3.87 -10.88 8.31
N GLY A 2 2.60 -10.70 7.95
CA GLY A 2 2.17 -9.72 6.95
C GLY A 2 1.80 -8.40 7.62
N MET A 3 1.99 -7.29 6.91
CA MET A 3 1.55 -5.97 7.38
C MET A 3 0.05 -5.99 7.65
N THR A 4 -0.34 -5.41 8.78
CA THR A 4 -1.74 -5.15 9.05
C THR A 4 -2.21 -3.98 8.19
N TYR A 5 -3.50 -3.97 7.85
CA TYR A 5 -4.12 -2.88 7.10
C TYR A 5 -3.81 -1.50 7.71
N SER A 6 -3.74 -1.40 9.05
CA SER A 6 -3.37 -0.17 9.76
C SER A 6 -1.93 0.29 9.49
N GLN A 7 -0.97 -0.65 9.41
CA GLN A 7 0.42 -0.31 9.04
C GLN A 7 0.49 0.16 7.59
N PHE A 8 -0.24 -0.50 6.70
CA PHE A 8 -0.31 -0.10 5.29
C PHE A 8 -0.96 1.28 5.10
N ALA A 9 -2.08 1.54 5.77
CA ALA A 9 -2.76 2.83 5.76
C ALA A 9 -1.90 3.96 6.35
N ASN A 10 -1.12 3.66 7.40
CA ASN A 10 -0.18 4.62 7.97
C ASN A 10 0.98 4.94 7.01
N GLY A 11 1.48 3.94 6.29
CA GLY A 11 2.51 4.14 5.28
C GLY A 11 2.01 4.87 4.03
N LEU A 12 0.77 4.61 3.58
CA LEU A 12 0.12 5.41 2.52
C LEU A 12 0.02 6.89 2.91
N LYS A 13 -0.38 7.17 4.16
CA LYS A 13 -0.40 8.54 4.71
C LYS A 13 1.00 9.16 4.74
N LYS A 14 2.02 8.43 5.18
CA LYS A 14 3.42 8.91 5.20
C LYS A 14 3.97 9.18 3.80
N SER A 15 3.64 8.33 2.82
CA SER A 15 4.03 8.51 1.42
C SER A 15 3.23 9.59 0.68
N LYS A 16 2.21 10.20 1.31
CA LYS A 16 1.23 11.10 0.66
C LYS A 16 0.55 10.47 -0.57
N ILE A 17 0.41 9.14 -0.57
CA ILE A 17 -0.26 8.41 -1.65
C ILE A 17 -1.75 8.39 -1.30
N GLU A 18 -2.51 9.33 -1.85
CA GLU A 18 -3.98 9.31 -1.85
C GLU A 18 -4.48 8.34 -2.93
N ILE A 19 -4.40 7.05 -2.63
CA ILE A 19 -5.08 6.03 -3.44
C ILE A 19 -6.45 5.72 -2.81
N ASP A 20 -7.49 5.70 -3.64
CA ASP A 20 -8.81 5.30 -3.18
C ASP A 20 -8.80 3.80 -2.88
N ARG A 21 -9.38 3.44 -1.73
CA ARG A 21 -9.44 2.06 -1.23
C ARG A 21 -10.17 1.11 -2.19
N LYS A 22 -11.11 1.57 -3.02
CA LYS A 22 -11.68 0.75 -4.10
C LYS A 22 -10.65 0.39 -5.15
N VAL A 23 -9.88 1.38 -5.61
CA VAL A 23 -8.85 1.19 -6.61
C VAL A 23 -7.74 0.30 -6.05
N LEU A 24 -7.35 0.49 -4.79
CA LEU A 24 -6.40 -0.40 -4.11
C LEU A 24 -6.88 -1.85 -4.09
N SER A 25 -8.14 -2.09 -3.71
CA SER A 25 -8.71 -3.44 -3.68
C SER A 25 -8.79 -4.06 -5.06
N ASP A 26 -9.14 -3.28 -6.08
CA ASP A 26 -9.19 -3.75 -7.45
C ASP A 26 -7.79 -4.13 -7.97
N ILE A 27 -6.79 -3.27 -7.72
CA ILE A 27 -5.38 -3.55 -8.05
C ILE A 27 -4.87 -4.77 -7.28
N ALA A 28 -5.21 -4.92 -5.99
CA ALA A 28 -4.78 -6.08 -5.21
C ALA A 28 -5.33 -7.41 -5.75
N VAL A 29 -6.50 -7.37 -6.40
CA VAL A 29 -7.19 -8.55 -6.94
C VAL A 29 -6.80 -8.82 -8.39
N HIS A 30 -6.75 -7.79 -9.23
CA HIS A 30 -6.45 -7.91 -10.66
C HIS A 30 -4.95 -7.86 -10.97
N ASP A 31 -4.16 -7.12 -10.19
CA ASP A 31 -2.77 -6.80 -10.54
C ASP A 31 -1.83 -6.84 -9.32
N MET A 32 -1.46 -8.07 -8.96
CA MET A 32 -0.54 -8.34 -7.85
C MET A 32 0.84 -7.69 -8.06
N ALA A 33 1.29 -7.49 -9.31
CA ALA A 33 2.57 -6.85 -9.60
C ALA A 33 2.54 -5.36 -9.24
N ALA A 34 1.48 -4.66 -9.64
CA ALA A 34 1.24 -3.28 -9.25
C ALA A 34 1.07 -3.14 -7.72
N PHE A 35 0.31 -4.03 -7.09
CA PHE A 35 0.16 -4.04 -5.63
C PHE A 35 1.49 -4.25 -4.89
N ALA A 36 2.36 -5.14 -5.38
CA ALA A 36 3.69 -5.35 -4.81
C ALA A 36 4.56 -4.08 -4.88
N GLY A 37 4.48 -3.32 -5.98
CA GLY A 37 5.16 -2.03 -6.13
C GLY A 37 4.68 -0.99 -5.12
N ILE A 38 3.35 -0.88 -4.93
CA ILE A 38 2.75 0.01 -3.93
C ILE A 38 3.17 -0.40 -2.53
N VAL A 39 3.10 -1.69 -2.18
CA VAL A 39 3.55 -2.21 -0.89
C VAL A 39 5.02 -1.91 -0.64
N ASN A 40 5.87 -1.97 -1.67
CA ASN A 40 7.29 -1.67 -1.52
C ASN A 40 7.54 -0.16 -1.26
N GLN A 41 6.84 0.73 -1.97
CA GLN A 41 6.89 2.17 -1.69
C GLN A 41 6.37 2.49 -0.29
N VAL A 42 5.25 1.88 0.11
CA VAL A 42 4.66 2.05 1.44
C VAL A 42 5.60 1.52 2.53
N LYS A 43 6.25 0.37 2.32
CA LYS A 43 7.28 -0.15 3.24
C LYS A 43 8.45 0.80 3.38
N ALA A 44 8.96 1.33 2.27
CA ALA A 44 10.08 2.26 2.27
C ALA A 44 9.75 3.53 3.07
N ALA A 45 8.53 4.06 2.92
CA ALA A 45 8.08 5.21 3.69
C ALA A 45 7.72 4.90 5.15
N LEU A 46 7.36 3.65 5.47
CA LEU A 46 7.09 3.24 6.85
C LEU A 46 8.39 3.02 7.65
N ALA A 47 9.45 2.57 6.97
CA ALA A 47 10.79 2.36 7.53
C ALA A 47 11.57 3.68 7.74
N ALA A 48 11.09 4.79 7.17
CA ALA A 48 11.53 6.16 7.45
C ALA A 48 10.74 6.79 8.60
#